data_AF-A0A2Z6MX45-F1
#
_entry.id   AF-A0A2Z6MX45-F1
#
_cell.length_a   1.000
_cell.length_b   1.000
_cell.length_c   1.000
_cell.angle_alpha   90.00
_cell.angle_beta   90.00
_cell.angle_gamma   90.00
#
_symmetry.space_group_name_H-M   'P 1'
#
loop_
_entity.id
_entity.type
_entity.pdbx_description
1 polymer ?
#
loop_
_entity_poly.entity_id
_entity_poly.type
_entity_poly.pdbx_seq_one_letter_code
_entity_poly.pdbx_strand_id
1 'polypeptide(L)'
;MKCIGYINGKTNPEPEFITTADQSKDNPAYEDWFANDQLIVSFLLASMTEHDVVAFSSCDTARKLWLAIQAKYADPSRAHVMSLKNQLQRSRKGSQTVTKFMFQIKRVADELAVLDATISDDDITLYVLNGLGSEYRDIAASIRTREKSFTFEELHSHLIAHEEFLQKDDVPADVAVPTTNFHQRNNPRNSWTWKLSSRRSSWTSHIAKYCPQIMQSNPTAHYAAANPNWILDSGANH
;
A
#
# COMPACT_ATOMS: atom_id res chain seq x y z
N MET A 1 43.61 10.83 -9.08
CA MET A 1 42.63 9.97 -9.78
C MET A 1 43.32 8.96 -10.72
N LYS A 2 44.34 8.21 -10.27
CA LYS A 2 45.11 7.27 -11.12
C LYS A 2 44.55 5.82 -11.08
N CYS A 3 43.78 5.47 -10.05
CA CYS A 3 43.31 4.10 -9.79
C CYS A 3 42.12 3.65 -10.66
N ILE A 4 41.28 4.58 -11.14
CA ILE A 4 40.12 4.28 -12.00
C ILE A 4 40.55 3.65 -13.34
N GLY A 5 41.79 3.92 -13.79
CA GLY A 5 42.34 3.33 -15.01
C GLY A 5 42.42 1.80 -14.96
N TYR A 6 42.78 1.25 -13.80
CA TYR A 6 42.98 -0.20 -13.60
C TYR A 6 41.64 -0.95 -13.62
N ILE A 7 40.63 -0.34 -12.99
CA ILE A 7 39.26 -0.85 -12.93
C ILE A 7 38.59 -0.85 -14.32
N ASN A 8 38.80 0.22 -15.09
CA ASN A 8 38.17 0.40 -16.41
C ASN A 8 38.97 -0.21 -17.57
N GLY A 9 40.16 -0.78 -17.31
CA GLY A 9 41.05 -1.34 -18.33
C GLY A 9 41.69 -0.28 -19.23
N LYS A 10 41.75 0.98 -18.79
CA LYS A 10 42.42 2.07 -19.52
C LYS A 10 43.93 2.10 -19.25
N THR A 11 44.39 1.55 -18.12
CA THR A 11 45.79 1.18 -17.91
C THR A 11 45.95 -0.28 -18.35
N ASN A 12 46.43 -0.47 -19.58
CA ASN A 12 46.70 -1.79 -20.14
C ASN A 12 47.83 -2.46 -19.33
N PRO A 13 47.81 -3.78 -19.11
CA PRO A 13 48.91 -4.47 -18.47
C PRO A 13 50.19 -4.22 -19.29
N GLU A 14 51.21 -3.71 -18.62
CA GLU A 14 52.51 -3.57 -19.25
C GLU A 14 53.11 -4.95 -19.52
N PRO A 15 53.87 -5.15 -20.61
CA PRO A 15 54.52 -6.43 -20.85
C PRO A 15 55.55 -6.70 -19.75
N GLU A 16 55.54 -7.92 -19.21
CA GLU A 16 56.45 -8.38 -18.15
C GLU A 16 57.92 -8.30 -18.59
N PHE A 17 58.17 -8.48 -19.89
CA PHE A 17 59.49 -8.43 -20.50
C PHE A 17 59.51 -7.45 -21.68
N ILE A 18 60.55 -6.63 -21.74
CA ILE A 18 60.85 -5.81 -22.91
C ILE A 18 62.00 -6.49 -23.67
N THR A 19 61.77 -6.83 -24.94
CA THR A 19 62.84 -7.33 -25.82
C THR A 19 63.63 -6.16 -26.36
N THR A 20 64.86 -5.98 -25.87
CA THR A 20 65.80 -5.01 -26.45
C THR A 20 67.02 -5.77 -26.95
N ALA A 21 67.23 -5.78 -28.26
CA ALA A 21 68.40 -6.40 -28.92
C ALA A 21 68.67 -7.87 -28.47
N ASP A 22 67.71 -8.77 -28.71
CA ASP A 22 67.79 -10.23 -28.45
C ASP A 22 68.00 -10.65 -26.98
N GLN A 23 67.89 -9.72 -26.03
CA GLN A 23 67.88 -10.02 -24.60
C GLN A 23 66.54 -9.63 -23.98
N SER A 24 65.91 -10.59 -23.29
CA SER A 24 64.73 -10.37 -22.46
C SER A 24 65.16 -9.66 -21.18
N LYS A 25 64.66 -8.43 -20.96
CA LYS A 25 64.88 -7.69 -19.71
C LYS A 25 63.54 -7.46 -19.01
N ASP A 26 63.55 -7.57 -17.70
CA ASP A 26 62.40 -7.28 -16.84
C ASP A 26 61.98 -5.82 -17.03
N ASN A 27 60.66 -5.60 -17.12
CA ASN A 27 60.10 -4.26 -17.23
C ASN A 27 59.85 -3.67 -15.84
N PRO A 28 60.60 -2.64 -15.39
CA PRO A 28 60.35 -2.02 -14.07
C PRO A 28 58.98 -1.33 -14.00
N ALA A 29 58.43 -0.90 -15.14
CA ALA A 29 57.11 -0.27 -15.16
C ALA A 29 55.96 -1.30 -15.07
N TYR A 30 56.24 -2.60 -15.35
CA TYR A 30 55.33 -3.70 -14.99
C TYR A 30 55.27 -3.91 -13.48
N GLU A 31 56.39 -3.85 -12.75
CA GLU A 31 56.39 -3.98 -11.30
C GLU A 31 55.58 -2.88 -10.62
N ASP A 32 55.74 -1.63 -11.07
CA ASP A 32 54.95 -0.50 -10.59
C ASP A 32 53.45 -0.66 -10.90
N TRP A 33 53.12 -1.12 -12.11
CA TRP A 33 51.73 -1.40 -12.49
C TRP A 33 51.13 -2.52 -11.62
N PHE A 34 51.86 -3.62 -11.46
CA PHE A 34 51.43 -4.80 -10.71
C PHE A 34 51.23 -4.48 -9.23
N ALA A 35 52.16 -3.75 -8.61
CA ALA A 35 52.02 -3.29 -7.23
C ALA A 35 50.75 -2.45 -7.02
N ASN A 36 50.46 -1.53 -7.94
CA ASN A 36 49.25 -0.72 -7.89
C ASN A 36 47.98 -1.55 -8.11
N ASP A 37 47.99 -2.50 -9.04
CA ASP A 37 46.85 -3.39 -9.30
C ASP A 37 46.55 -4.27 -8.09
N GLN A 38 47.57 -4.86 -7.45
CA GLN A 38 47.41 -5.68 -6.24
C GLN A 38 46.94 -4.87 -5.02
N LEU A 39 47.35 -3.60 -4.89
CA LEU A 39 46.80 -2.71 -3.86
C LEU A 39 45.29 -2.48 -4.05
N ILE A 40 44.83 -2.36 -5.30
CA ILE A 40 43.40 -2.23 -5.60
C ILE A 40 42.66 -3.54 -5.33
N VAL A 41 43.23 -4.69 -5.70
CA VAL A 41 42.65 -6.01 -5.40
C VAL A 41 42.48 -6.20 -3.89
N SER A 42 43.53 -5.98 -3.11
CA SER A 42 43.49 -6.14 -1.65
C SER A 42 42.49 -5.17 -0.99
N PHE A 43 42.43 -3.92 -1.45
CA PHE A 43 41.45 -2.95 -0.99
C PHE A 43 40.01 -3.40 -1.29
N LEU A 44 39.74 -3.86 -2.52
CA LEU A 44 38.42 -4.35 -2.91
C LEU A 44 38.00 -5.57 -2.08
N LEU A 45 38.88 -6.56 -1.91
CA LEU A 45 38.59 -7.74 -1.08
C LEU A 45 38.38 -7.37 0.40
N ALA A 46 39.15 -6.43 0.94
CA ALA A 46 39.00 -5.97 2.32
C ALA A 46 37.67 -5.23 2.57
N SER A 47 37.04 -4.68 1.53
CA SER A 47 35.74 -4.00 1.62
C SER A 47 34.52 -4.95 1.57
N MET A 48 34.75 -6.25 1.35
CA MET A 48 33.70 -7.25 1.19
C MET A 48 33.47 -8.07 2.46
N THR A 49 32.34 -8.78 2.50
CA THR A 49 32.08 -9.79 3.54
C THR A 49 32.96 -11.03 3.33
N GLU A 50 33.30 -11.75 4.40
CA GLU A 50 34.13 -12.97 4.33
C GLU A 50 33.61 -14.00 3.32
N HIS A 51 32.28 -14.13 3.24
CA HIS A 51 31.61 -15.02 2.29
C HIS A 51 31.89 -14.66 0.83
N ASP A 52 31.95 -13.36 0.51
CA ASP A 52 32.15 -12.88 -0.85
C ASP A 52 33.63 -12.91 -1.25
N VAL A 53 34.56 -12.70 -0.31
CA VAL A 53 36.01 -12.80 -0.55
C VAL A 53 36.41 -14.16 -1.12
N VAL A 54 35.84 -15.25 -0.58
CA VAL A 54 36.13 -16.62 -1.06
C VAL A 54 35.74 -16.77 -2.54
N ALA A 55 34.59 -16.23 -2.94
CA ALA A 55 34.10 -16.30 -4.31
C ALA A 55 34.99 -15.54 -5.31
N PHE A 56 35.67 -14.49 -4.85
CA PHE A 56 36.46 -13.59 -5.69
C PHE A 56 37.98 -13.78 -5.59
N SER A 57 38.46 -14.63 -4.69
CA SER A 57 39.88 -14.89 -4.46
C SER A 57 40.65 -15.44 -5.67
N SER A 58 39.94 -15.97 -6.67
CA SER A 58 40.51 -16.45 -7.95
C SER A 58 40.79 -15.35 -8.98
N CYS A 59 40.45 -14.08 -8.68
CA CYS A 59 40.66 -12.97 -9.59
C CYS A 59 42.05 -12.33 -9.38
N ASP A 60 42.96 -12.57 -10.32
CA ASP A 60 44.36 -12.12 -10.20
C ASP A 60 44.58 -10.62 -10.43
N THR A 61 43.61 -9.93 -11.01
CA THR A 61 43.74 -8.51 -11.38
C THR A 61 42.55 -7.68 -10.93
N ALA A 62 42.76 -6.40 -10.64
CA ALA A 62 41.69 -5.49 -10.23
C ALA A 62 40.59 -5.41 -11.30
N ARG A 63 40.97 -5.48 -12.58
CA ARG A 63 40.04 -5.51 -13.72
C ARG A 63 39.13 -6.74 -13.70
N LYS A 64 39.70 -7.95 -13.58
CA LYS A 64 38.92 -9.20 -13.51
C LYS A 64 38.01 -9.21 -12.29
N LEU A 65 38.56 -8.82 -11.13
CA LEU A 65 37.81 -8.72 -9.89
C LEU A 65 36.62 -7.78 -10.03
N TRP A 66 36.84 -6.57 -10.55
CA TRP A 66 35.78 -5.60 -10.77
C TRP A 66 34.70 -6.10 -11.73
N LEU A 67 35.08 -6.74 -12.84
CA LEU A 67 34.11 -7.32 -13.78
C LEU A 67 33.30 -8.46 -13.12
N ALA A 68 33.92 -9.27 -12.27
CA ALA A 68 33.21 -10.33 -11.54
C ALA A 68 32.23 -9.75 -10.51
N ILE A 69 32.63 -8.70 -9.78
CA ILE A 69 31.73 -7.95 -8.88
C ILE A 69 30.57 -7.36 -9.68
N GLN A 70 30.87 -6.71 -10.80
CA GLN A 70 29.87 -6.11 -11.67
C GLN A 70 28.89 -7.18 -12.19
N ALA A 71 29.38 -8.31 -12.65
CA ALA A 71 28.52 -9.42 -13.10
C ALA A 71 27.67 -10.01 -11.96
N LYS A 72 28.20 -10.06 -10.73
CA LYS A 72 27.46 -10.63 -9.59
C LYS A 72 26.42 -9.66 -9.00
N TYR A 73 26.72 -8.35 -8.95
CA TYR A 73 25.92 -7.36 -8.23
C TYR A 73 25.32 -6.26 -9.11
N ALA A 74 25.93 -5.93 -10.25
CA ALA A 74 25.46 -4.86 -11.12
C ALA A 74 24.54 -5.36 -12.24
N ASP A 75 24.61 -6.64 -12.62
CA ASP A 75 23.52 -7.25 -13.38
C ASP A 75 22.36 -7.51 -12.41
N PRO A 76 21.23 -6.79 -12.51
CA PRO A 76 20.06 -7.10 -11.69
C PRO A 76 19.65 -8.52 -12.04
N SER A 77 20.01 -9.49 -11.19
CA SER A 77 19.73 -10.88 -11.51
C SER A 77 18.23 -11.00 -11.75
N ARG A 78 17.83 -11.62 -12.86
CA ARG A 78 16.40 -11.83 -13.18
C ARG A 78 15.65 -12.47 -12.01
N ALA A 79 16.34 -13.29 -11.22
CA ALA A 79 15.86 -13.86 -9.98
C ALA A 79 15.56 -12.81 -8.90
N HIS A 80 16.42 -11.82 -8.69
CA HIS A 80 16.21 -10.72 -7.73
C HIS A 80 15.01 -9.85 -8.13
N VAL A 81 14.96 -9.40 -9.39
CA VAL A 81 13.81 -8.64 -9.91
C VAL A 81 12.50 -9.43 -9.74
N MET A 82 12.53 -10.73 -10.06
CA MET A 82 11.37 -11.61 -9.86
C MET A 82 10.99 -11.77 -8.38
N SER A 83 11.98 -11.85 -7.49
CA SER A 83 11.77 -11.92 -6.04
C SER A 83 11.06 -10.67 -5.51
N LEU A 84 11.52 -9.48 -5.91
CA LEU A 84 10.90 -8.20 -5.53
C LEU A 84 9.47 -8.06 -6.08
N LYS A 85 9.22 -8.46 -7.33
CA LYS A 85 7.86 -8.51 -7.90
C LYS A 85 6.95 -9.47 -7.12
N ASN A 86 7.46 -10.65 -6.76
CA ASN A 86 6.72 -11.60 -5.92
C ASN A 86 6.45 -11.02 -4.52
N GLN A 87 7.39 -10.24 -3.96
CA GLN A 87 7.21 -9.58 -2.68
C GLN A 87 6.07 -8.55 -2.73
N LEU A 88 5.98 -7.75 -3.79
CA LEU A 88 4.86 -6.82 -4.00
C LEU A 88 3.52 -7.56 -4.11
N GLN A 89 3.45 -8.61 -4.92
CA GLN A 89 2.23 -9.40 -5.11
C GLN A 89 1.72 -10.04 -3.82
N ARG A 90 2.63 -10.47 -2.94
CA ARG A 90 2.32 -11.13 -1.67
C ARG A 90 2.17 -10.15 -0.51
N SER A 91 2.47 -8.87 -0.71
CA SER A 91 2.36 -7.86 0.34
C SER A 91 0.90 -7.68 0.74
N ARG A 92 0.65 -7.72 2.05
CA ARG A 92 -0.68 -7.54 2.64
C ARG A 92 -0.58 -6.51 3.77
N LYS A 93 -1.61 -5.67 3.93
CA LYS A 93 -1.74 -4.80 5.09
C LYS A 93 -1.85 -5.65 6.35
N GLY A 94 -2.79 -6.59 6.44
CA GLY A 94 -2.97 -7.36 7.68
C GLY A 94 -3.22 -6.44 8.88
N SER A 95 -2.49 -6.63 9.99
CA SER A 95 -2.66 -5.86 11.24
C SER A 95 -1.82 -4.59 11.36
N GLN A 96 -0.99 -4.25 10.35
CA GLN A 96 -0.23 -2.99 10.35
C GLN A 96 -1.08 -1.81 9.88
N THR A 97 -0.65 -0.59 10.23
CA THR A 97 -1.27 0.66 9.75
C THR A 97 -1.10 0.84 8.25
N VAL A 98 -2.00 1.59 7.62
CA VAL A 98 -1.94 1.91 6.18
C VAL A 98 -0.60 2.55 5.81
N THR A 99 -0.13 3.50 6.61
CA THR A 99 1.14 4.20 6.37
C THR A 99 2.32 3.23 6.29
N LYS A 100 2.43 2.29 7.25
CA LYS A 100 3.53 1.32 7.27
C LYS A 100 3.48 0.39 6.07
N PHE A 101 2.28 -0.06 5.69
CA PHE A 101 2.06 -0.89 4.51
C PHE A 101 2.44 -0.15 3.21
N MET A 102 2.01 1.10 3.06
CA MET A 102 2.32 1.92 1.88
C MET A 102 3.83 2.18 1.76
N PHE A 103 4.53 2.48 2.87
CA PHE A 103 5.99 2.62 2.86
C PHE A 103 6.71 1.32 2.48
N GLN A 104 6.21 0.16 2.91
CA GLN A 104 6.77 -1.13 2.51
C GLN A 104 6.69 -1.33 0.99
N ILE A 105 5.54 -1.03 0.39
CA ILE A 105 5.35 -1.10 -1.08
C ILE A 105 6.28 -0.13 -1.78
N LYS A 106 6.35 1.13 -1.32
CA LYS A 106 7.24 2.15 -1.91
C LYS A 106 8.69 1.71 -1.89
N ARG A 107 9.17 1.17 -0.76
CA ARG A 107 10.54 0.69 -0.63
C ARG A 107 10.90 -0.36 -1.68
N VAL A 108 10.00 -1.32 -1.93
CA VAL A 108 10.23 -2.37 -2.93
C VAL A 108 10.13 -1.82 -4.36
N ALA A 109 9.23 -0.87 -4.59
CA ALA A 109 9.13 -0.17 -5.89
C ALA A 109 10.40 0.66 -6.20
N ASP A 110 10.94 1.36 -5.20
CA ASP A 110 12.19 2.12 -5.31
C ASP A 110 13.38 1.18 -5.57
N GLU A 111 13.44 0.03 -4.89
CA GLU A 111 14.47 -0.99 -5.14
C GLU A 111 14.39 -1.54 -6.57
N LEU A 112 13.18 -1.76 -7.08
CA LEU A 112 12.98 -2.14 -8.49
C LEU A 112 13.38 -1.04 -9.46
N ALA A 113 13.15 0.23 -9.13
CA ALA A 113 13.58 1.36 -9.94
C ALA A 113 15.11 1.46 -10.03
N VAL A 114 15.85 1.15 -8.95
CA VAL A 114 17.32 1.06 -8.95
C VAL A 114 17.84 -0.03 -9.89
N LEU A 115 17.05 -1.08 -10.12
CA LEU A 115 17.37 -2.21 -11.00
C LEU A 115 16.85 -2.02 -12.43
N ASP A 116 16.53 -0.79 -12.84
CA ASP A 116 15.93 -0.43 -14.14
C ASP A 116 14.60 -1.17 -14.43
N ALA A 117 13.92 -1.64 -13.39
CA ALA A 117 12.65 -2.39 -13.46
C ALA A 117 11.48 -1.58 -12.88
N THR A 118 11.34 -0.33 -13.31
CA THR A 118 10.31 0.61 -12.82
C THR A 118 8.89 0.04 -12.95
N ILE A 119 8.03 0.35 -11.98
CA ILE A 119 6.62 -0.04 -11.94
C ILE A 119 5.76 1.19 -12.21
N SER A 120 4.69 1.04 -12.99
CA SER A 120 3.71 2.10 -13.23
C SER A 120 2.92 2.45 -11.97
N ASP A 121 2.49 3.69 -11.82
CA ASP A 121 1.61 4.13 -10.72
C ASP A 121 0.30 3.32 -10.66
N ASP A 122 -0.23 2.88 -11.81
CA ASP A 122 -1.42 2.03 -11.88
C ASP A 122 -1.16 0.63 -11.31
N ASP A 123 0.01 0.06 -11.59
CA ASP A 123 0.42 -1.24 -11.05
C ASP A 123 0.67 -1.13 -9.54
N ILE A 124 1.29 -0.04 -9.07
CA ILE A 124 1.44 0.25 -7.64
C ILE A 124 0.06 0.32 -6.99
N THR A 125 -0.87 1.08 -7.58
CA THR A 125 -2.25 1.18 -7.09
C THR A 125 -2.91 -0.20 -7.03
N LEU A 126 -2.75 -1.02 -8.07
CA LEU A 126 -3.28 -2.38 -8.10
C LEU A 126 -2.70 -3.26 -6.97
N TYR A 127 -1.39 -3.21 -6.73
CA TYR A 127 -0.75 -3.96 -5.65
C TYR A 127 -1.24 -3.52 -4.27
N VAL A 128 -1.37 -2.21 -4.07
CA VAL A 128 -1.91 -1.63 -2.83
C VAL A 128 -3.33 -2.14 -2.61
N LEU A 129 -4.24 -1.96 -3.58
CA LEU A 129 -5.64 -2.35 -3.45
C LEU A 129 -5.84 -3.86 -3.24
N ASN A 130 -5.00 -4.71 -3.84
CA ASN A 130 -5.05 -6.15 -3.64
C ASN A 130 -4.47 -6.59 -2.29
N GLY A 131 -3.66 -5.73 -1.66
CA GLY A 131 -3.07 -5.97 -0.35
C GLY A 131 -3.92 -5.48 0.82
N LEU A 132 -4.92 -4.64 0.57
CA LEU A 132 -5.86 -4.14 1.58
C LEU A 132 -6.86 -5.22 2.02
N GLY A 133 -7.31 -5.11 3.27
CA GLY A 133 -8.31 -6.00 3.85
C GLY A 133 -9.72 -5.73 3.32
N SER A 134 -10.67 -6.59 3.71
CA SER A 134 -12.08 -6.47 3.28
C SER A 134 -12.75 -5.17 3.75
N GLU A 135 -12.22 -4.56 4.81
CA GLU A 135 -12.68 -3.29 5.35
C GLU A 135 -12.47 -2.09 4.41
N TYR A 136 -11.59 -2.20 3.42
CA TYR A 136 -11.32 -1.14 2.43
C TYR A 136 -12.04 -1.36 1.08
N ARG A 137 -13.02 -2.28 1.00
CA ARG A 137 -13.62 -2.68 -0.28
C ARG A 137 -14.35 -1.56 -1.00
N ASP A 138 -14.99 -0.68 -0.26
CA ASP A 138 -15.74 0.48 -0.73
C ASP A 138 -14.81 1.54 -1.33
N ILE A 139 -13.74 1.93 -0.63
CA ILE A 139 -12.73 2.85 -1.16
C ILE A 139 -11.97 2.22 -2.34
N ALA A 140 -11.67 0.92 -2.27
CA ALA A 140 -11.03 0.22 -3.38
C ALA A 140 -11.91 0.17 -4.64
N ALA A 141 -13.23 0.07 -4.49
CA ALA A 141 -14.16 0.14 -5.62
C ALA A 141 -14.18 1.55 -6.24
N SER A 142 -14.23 2.59 -5.40
CA SER A 142 -14.19 4.00 -5.83
C SER A 142 -12.88 4.36 -6.56
N ILE A 143 -11.75 3.85 -6.08
CA ILE A 143 -10.44 4.05 -6.72
C ILE A 143 -10.39 3.37 -8.10
N ARG A 144 -10.96 2.16 -8.24
CA ARG A 144 -10.95 1.38 -9.49
C ARG A 144 -11.82 1.96 -10.60
N THR A 145 -12.88 2.69 -10.27
CA THR A 145 -13.78 3.30 -11.27
C THR A 145 -13.29 4.64 -11.77
N ARG A 146 -12.24 5.20 -11.17
CA ARG A 146 -11.67 6.48 -11.57
C ARG A 146 -10.87 6.34 -12.87
N GLU A 147 -11.05 7.29 -13.78
CA GLU A 147 -10.35 7.30 -15.08
C GLU A 147 -8.88 7.74 -14.98
N LYS A 148 -8.56 8.62 -14.01
CA LYS A 148 -7.21 9.12 -13.79
C LYS A 148 -6.46 8.24 -12.78
N SER A 149 -5.23 7.85 -13.12
CA SER A 149 -4.27 7.20 -12.22
C SER A 149 -4.07 8.01 -10.93
N PHE A 150 -3.81 7.34 -9.82
CA PHE A 150 -3.45 7.98 -8.56
C PHE A 150 -1.94 8.08 -8.47
N THR A 151 -1.44 9.25 -8.07
CA THR A 151 -0.05 9.32 -7.59
C THR A 151 0.05 8.60 -6.25
N PHE A 152 1.25 8.14 -5.89
CA PHE A 152 1.47 7.47 -4.60
C PHE A 152 1.00 8.34 -3.40
N GLU A 153 1.22 9.66 -3.46
CA GLU A 153 0.83 10.60 -2.41
C GLU A 153 -0.70 10.74 -2.30
N GLU A 154 -1.38 10.91 -3.43
CA GLU A 154 -2.85 10.97 -3.46
C GLU A 154 -3.45 9.69 -2.89
N LEU A 155 -2.97 8.52 -3.34
CA LEU A 155 -3.44 7.22 -2.86
C LEU A 155 -3.24 7.07 -1.36
N HIS A 156 -2.07 7.47 -0.85
CA HIS A 156 -1.76 7.43 0.58
C HIS A 156 -2.72 8.31 1.40
N SER A 157 -2.97 9.55 0.97
CA SER A 157 -3.90 10.46 1.65
C SER A 157 -5.32 9.91 1.71
N HIS A 158 -5.82 9.33 0.62
CA HIS A 158 -7.16 8.73 0.58
C HIS A 158 -7.29 7.52 1.51
N LEU A 159 -6.27 6.65 1.55
CA LEU A 159 -6.31 5.46 2.40
C LEU A 159 -6.19 5.80 3.89
N ILE A 160 -5.41 6.84 4.26
CA ILE A 160 -5.35 7.32 5.65
C ILE A 160 -6.70 7.90 6.08
N ALA A 161 -7.30 8.77 5.26
CA ALA A 161 -8.60 9.36 5.58
C ALA A 161 -9.67 8.28 5.80
N HIS A 162 -9.60 7.19 5.04
CA HIS A 162 -10.48 6.04 5.21
C HIS A 162 -10.14 5.19 6.44
N GLU A 163 -8.87 5.03 6.79
CA GLU A 163 -8.47 4.38 8.05
C GLU A 163 -9.02 5.12 9.28
N GLU A 164 -9.00 6.45 9.27
CA GLU A 164 -9.63 7.27 10.34
C GLU A 164 -11.16 7.13 10.38
N PHE A 165 -11.80 6.99 9.22
CA PHE A 165 -13.23 6.75 9.12
C PHE A 165 -13.62 5.41 9.74
N LEU A 166 -12.91 4.34 9.38
CA LEU A 166 -13.14 3.00 9.94
C LEU A 166 -12.94 2.97 11.46
N GLN A 167 -11.94 3.70 12.00
CA GLN A 167 -11.74 3.78 13.44
C GLN A 167 -12.90 4.46 14.19
N LYS A 168 -13.64 5.36 13.55
CA LYS A 168 -14.81 6.02 14.14
C LYS A 168 -16.04 5.11 14.13
N ASP A 169 -16.20 4.32 13.08
CA ASP A 169 -17.30 3.36 12.93
C ASP A 169 -17.15 2.13 13.84
N ASP A 170 -15.91 1.75 14.21
CA ASP A 170 -15.62 0.65 15.15
C ASP A 170 -15.89 1.01 16.62
N VAL A 171 -16.25 2.26 16.93
CA VAL A 171 -16.75 2.64 18.26
C VAL A 171 -18.16 2.09 18.38
N PRO A 172 -18.44 1.13 19.30
CA PRO A 172 -19.80 0.68 19.50
C PRO A 172 -20.63 1.88 19.94
N ALA A 173 -21.65 2.22 19.16
CA ALA A 173 -22.75 3.02 19.66
C ALA A 173 -23.36 2.23 20.82
N ASP A 174 -22.93 2.53 22.05
CA ASP A 174 -23.61 2.04 23.23
C ASP A 174 -25.08 2.44 23.08
N VAL A 175 -25.92 1.43 23.23
CA VAL A 175 -27.27 1.36 22.74
C VAL A 175 -28.14 2.18 23.67
N ALA A 176 -28.12 3.51 23.52
CA ALA A 176 -29.19 4.36 24.04
C ALA A 176 -30.39 4.22 23.11
N VAL A 177 -31.13 3.10 23.22
CA VAL A 177 -32.51 3.07 22.74
C VAL A 177 -33.24 4.18 23.48
N PRO A 178 -33.78 5.22 22.82
CA PRO A 178 -34.67 6.14 23.48
C PRO A 178 -35.94 5.35 23.79
N THR A 179 -36.01 4.80 24.99
CA THR A 179 -37.24 4.20 25.50
C THR A 179 -38.24 5.34 25.66
N THR A 180 -39.16 5.45 24.71
CA THR A 180 -40.31 6.34 24.82
C THR A 180 -41.23 5.77 25.90
N ASN A 181 -41.23 6.38 27.09
CA ASN A 181 -42.22 6.08 28.13
C ASN A 181 -43.60 6.56 27.66
N PHE A 182 -44.40 5.65 27.11
CA PHE A 182 -45.79 5.95 26.76
C PHE A 182 -46.64 5.90 28.03
N HIS A 183 -46.96 7.06 28.62
CA HIS A 183 -47.89 7.14 29.74
C HIS A 183 -49.32 6.88 29.24
N GLN A 184 -49.79 5.64 29.41
CA GLN A 184 -51.17 5.29 29.15
C GLN A 184 -52.05 5.82 30.30
N ARG A 185 -52.72 6.97 30.08
CA ARG A 185 -53.75 7.48 31.00
C ARG A 185 -54.93 6.51 31.01
N ASN A 186 -55.02 5.71 32.06
CA ASN A 186 -56.13 4.81 32.31
C ASN A 186 -57.37 5.63 32.68
N ASN A 187 -58.29 5.80 31.73
CA ASN A 187 -59.62 6.36 31.99
C ASN A 187 -60.60 5.20 32.11
N PRO A 188 -61.22 4.94 33.27
CA PRO A 188 -62.21 3.88 33.36
C PRO A 188 -63.55 4.45 32.89
N ARG A 189 -64.14 3.84 31.84
CA ARG A 189 -65.60 3.60 31.75
C ARG A 189 -66.01 2.86 30.48
N ASN A 190 -66.84 1.83 30.73
CA ASN A 190 -67.87 1.24 29.89
C ASN A 190 -67.45 0.29 28.74
N SER A 191 -67.21 -0.96 29.15
CA SER A 191 -67.94 -2.16 28.71
C SER A 191 -68.94 -1.99 27.54
N TRP A 192 -68.54 -2.46 26.36
CA TRP A 192 -69.45 -3.10 25.40
C TRP A 192 -68.77 -4.35 24.83
N THR A 193 -69.33 -5.52 25.17
CA THR A 193 -68.87 -6.83 24.74
C THR A 193 -69.46 -7.16 23.37
N TRP A 194 -68.60 -7.30 22.35
CA TRP A 194 -68.98 -7.93 21.09
C TRP A 194 -68.43 -9.35 21.08
N LYS A 195 -69.34 -10.33 21.16
CA LYS A 195 -69.03 -11.76 21.02
C LYS A 195 -68.57 -12.03 19.59
N LEU A 196 -67.34 -12.51 19.41
CA LEU A 196 -66.92 -13.14 18.16
C LEU A 196 -67.00 -14.65 18.35
N SER A 197 -67.99 -15.27 17.69
CA SER A 197 -68.10 -16.71 17.58
C SER A 197 -67.01 -17.26 16.66
N SER A 198 -66.37 -18.32 17.11
CA SER A 198 -65.38 -19.07 16.36
C SER A 198 -66.03 -19.82 15.19
N ARG A 199 -65.47 -19.66 13.99
CA ARG A 199 -65.56 -20.69 12.95
C ARG A 199 -64.20 -20.95 12.33
N ARG A 200 -63.69 -22.12 12.68
CA ARG A 200 -62.57 -22.83 12.07
C ARG A 200 -62.95 -23.25 10.65
N SER A 201 -62.13 -22.93 9.65
CA SER A 201 -61.88 -23.85 8.53
C SER A 201 -60.58 -23.50 7.81
N SER A 202 -59.85 -24.57 7.53
CA SER A 202 -58.61 -24.67 6.77
C SER A 202 -58.89 -24.60 5.26
N TRP A 203 -57.80 -24.52 4.48
CA TRP A 203 -57.64 -24.81 3.04
C TRP A 203 -57.48 -23.61 2.10
N THR A 204 -56.19 -23.31 1.87
CA THR A 204 -55.47 -23.12 0.60
C THR A 204 -56.16 -22.54 -0.64
N SER A 205 -55.43 -21.57 -1.23
CA SER A 205 -55.36 -21.16 -2.63
C SER A 205 -56.53 -20.32 -3.16
N HIS A 206 -56.32 -19.03 -3.39
CA HIS A 206 -56.75 -18.32 -4.61
C HIS A 206 -56.06 -16.94 -4.73
N ILE A 207 -55.55 -16.67 -5.93
CA ILE A 207 -55.22 -15.34 -6.46
C ILE A 207 -56.51 -14.51 -6.49
N ALA A 208 -56.55 -13.39 -5.78
CA ALA A 208 -57.66 -12.44 -5.84
C ALA A 208 -57.29 -11.23 -6.72
N LYS A 209 -57.75 -11.24 -7.97
CA LYS A 209 -57.91 -10.06 -8.81
C LYS A 209 -59.13 -9.27 -8.33
N TYR A 210 -58.95 -8.30 -7.43
CA TYR A 210 -59.74 -7.08 -7.32
C TYR A 210 -59.31 -6.31 -6.06
N CYS A 211 -58.66 -5.16 -6.22
CA CYS A 211 -58.50 -4.17 -5.15
C CYS A 211 -59.47 -3.01 -5.44
N PRO A 212 -60.48 -2.75 -4.60
CA PRO A 212 -61.28 -1.54 -4.73
C PRO A 212 -60.43 -0.31 -4.35
N GLN A 213 -60.55 0.74 -5.18
CA GLN A 213 -59.80 1.99 -5.09
C GLN A 213 -59.95 2.65 -3.72
N ILE A 214 -58.83 2.85 -3.02
CA ILE A 214 -58.76 3.69 -1.84
C ILE A 214 -58.88 5.14 -2.31
N MET A 215 -59.96 5.81 -1.88
CA MET A 215 -60.15 7.23 -2.11
C MET A 215 -58.98 8.03 -1.52
N GLN A 216 -58.48 8.96 -2.33
CA GLN A 216 -57.44 9.92 -1.99
C GLN A 216 -57.83 10.73 -0.75
N SER A 217 -57.17 10.51 0.38
CA SER A 217 -57.11 11.49 1.46
C SER A 217 -55.91 12.41 1.19
N ASN A 218 -56.20 13.69 0.93
CA ASN A 218 -55.17 14.72 0.79
C ASN A 218 -54.41 14.88 2.12
N PRO A 219 -53.07 14.93 2.12
CA PRO A 219 -52.30 15.23 3.31
C PRO A 219 -52.40 16.73 3.66
N THR A 220 -52.98 17.04 4.82
CA THR A 220 -53.01 18.40 5.36
C THR A 220 -51.66 18.74 5.98
N ALA A 221 -50.89 19.62 5.34
CA ALA A 221 -49.66 20.17 5.90
C ALA A 221 -50.01 21.26 6.94
N HIS A 222 -49.60 21.06 8.20
CA HIS A 222 -49.69 22.09 9.23
C HIS A 222 -48.53 23.09 9.03
N TYR A 223 -48.86 24.30 8.55
CA TYR A 223 -47.95 25.43 8.59
C TYR A 223 -47.82 25.94 10.04
N ALA A 224 -46.60 26.01 10.56
CA ALA A 224 -46.29 26.72 11.79
C ALA A 224 -46.33 28.23 11.51
N ALA A 225 -47.31 28.92 12.07
CA ALA A 225 -47.38 30.37 12.05
C ALA A 225 -46.35 30.95 13.04
N ALA A 226 -45.41 31.74 12.53
CA ALA A 226 -44.49 32.54 13.32
C ALA A 226 -45.17 33.82 13.79
N ASN A 227 -45.11 34.13 15.09
CA ASN A 227 -45.09 35.49 15.67
C ASN A 227 -45.09 35.49 17.22
N PRO A 228 -44.68 36.57 17.91
CA PRO A 228 -43.33 37.15 17.93
C PRO A 228 -43.01 37.69 19.35
N ASN A 229 -42.36 36.91 20.22
CA ASN A 229 -41.87 37.45 21.50
C ASN A 229 -40.39 37.13 21.65
N TRP A 230 -39.58 37.91 20.93
CA TRP A 230 -38.15 38.03 21.18
C TRP A 230 -37.98 38.92 22.41
N ILE A 231 -37.82 38.32 23.59
CA ILE A 231 -37.30 39.04 24.75
C ILE A 231 -35.82 38.66 24.88
N LEU A 232 -35.02 39.69 24.62
CA LEU A 232 -33.59 39.78 24.82
C LEU A 232 -33.34 39.84 26.35
N ASP A 233 -32.71 38.82 26.92
CA ASP A 233 -32.10 38.96 28.25
C ASP A 233 -30.58 38.77 28.13
N SER A 234 -29.87 39.72 28.72
CA SER A 234 -28.43 39.88 28.68
C SER A 234 -27.88 39.63 30.08
N GLY A 235 -26.84 38.80 30.19
CA GLY A 235 -26.05 38.61 31.42
C GLY A 235 -26.29 37.25 32.08
N ALA A 236 -25.31 36.54 32.61
CA ALA A 236 -24.03 36.97 33.14
C ALA A 236 -22.94 35.88 33.06
N ASN A 237 -21.70 36.33 32.93
CA ASN A 237 -20.49 35.65 33.39
C ASN A 237 -20.48 35.57 34.92
N HIS A 238 -20.11 34.42 35.48
CA HIS A 238 -18.89 34.20 36.29
C HIS A 238 -18.77 32.71 36.64
#